data_AF-A0A951UY53-F1
#
_entry.id   AF-A0A951UY53-F1
#
_cell.length_a   1.000
_cell.length_b   1.000
_cell.length_c   1.000
_cell.angle_alpha   90.00
_cell.angle_beta   90.00
_cell.angle_gamma   90.00
#
_symmetry.space_group_name_H-M   'P 1'
#
loop_
_entity.id
_entity.type
_entity.pdbx_description
1 polymer ?
#
loop_
_entity_poly.entity_id
_entity_poly.type
_entity_poly.pdbx_seq_one_letter_code
_entity_poly.pdbx_strand_id
1 'polypeptide(L)' 'MNDQLGFIVKVFLLSAGISLLIKYIAPSFPIPATATNALIIVLLPTVILAIAFFWRFQGQKEN' A
#
# COMPACT_ATOMS: atom_id res chain seq x y z
N MET A 1 23.33 13.02 11.63
CA MET A 1 23.05 11.56 11.71
C MET A 1 22.40 11.18 13.05
N ASN A 2 21.46 11.99 13.59
CA ASN A 2 20.78 11.71 14.88
C ASN A 2 19.31 11.30 14.69
N ASP A 3 18.64 11.79 13.63
CA ASP A 3 17.21 11.55 13.38
C ASP A 3 16.91 10.25 12.61
N GLN A 4 17.93 9.57 12.08
CA GLN A 4 17.75 8.37 11.25
C GLN A 4 17.22 7.19 12.08
N LEU A 5 17.68 7.04 13.33
CA LEU A 5 17.16 6.03 14.24
C LEU A 5 15.70 6.30 14.61
N GLY A 6 15.35 7.57 14.87
CA GLY A 6 13.97 7.97 15.14
C GLY A 6 13.04 7.71 13.95
N PHE A 7 13.50 7.98 12.73
CA PHE A 7 12.76 7.69 11.50
C PHE A 7 12.53 6.18 11.33
N ILE A 8 13.57 5.36 11.48
CA ILE A 8 13.48 3.90 11.37
C ILE A 8 12.49 3.33 12.38
N VAL A 9 12.55 3.77 13.65
CA VAL A 9 11.63 3.30 14.70
C VAL A 9 10.18 3.66 14.38
N LYS A 10 9.92 4.88 13.88
CA LYS A 10 8.56 5.28 13.47
C LYS A 10 8.02 4.43 12.33
N VAL A 11 8.84 4.20 11.30
CA VAL A 11 8.47 3.35 10.16
C VAL A 11 8.23 1.92 10.64
N PHE A 12 9.12 1.39 11.49
CA PHE A 12 8.98 0.05 12.05
C PHE A 12 7.67 -0.12 12.83
N LEU A 13 7.33 0.82 13.72
CA LEU A 13 6.09 0.79 14.47
C LEU A 13 4.86 0.88 13.55
N LEU A 14 4.90 1.72 12.53
CA LEU A 14 3.83 1.84 11.55
C LEU A 14 3.65 0.53 10.75
N SER A 15 4.75 -0.04 10.25
CA SER A 15 4.73 -1.31 9.52
C SER A 15 4.29 -2.48 10.39
N ALA A 16 4.75 -2.54 11.65
CA ALA A 16 4.32 -3.55 12.61
C ALA A 16 2.81 -3.42 12.89
N GLY A 17 2.31 -2.20 13.09
CA GLY A 17 0.88 -1.93 13.25
C GLY A 17 0.07 -2.39 12.04
N ILE A 18 0.48 -2.01 10.83
CA ILE A 18 -0.16 -2.45 9.58
C ILE A 18 -0.15 -3.99 9.46
N SER A 19 0.97 -4.64 9.80
CA SER A 19 1.10 -6.09 9.75
C SER A 19 0.13 -6.79 10.71
N LEU A 20 0.00 -6.28 11.94
CA LEU A 20 -0.96 -6.80 12.92
C LEU A 20 -2.41 -6.58 12.47
N LEU A 21 -2.71 -5.40 11.93
CA LEU A 21 -4.03 -5.11 11.35
C LEU A 21 -4.36 -6.11 10.26
N ILE A 22 -3.46 -6.35 9.30
CA ILE A 22 -3.68 -7.35 8.24
C ILE A 22 -3.87 -8.74 8.85
N LYS A 23 -3.03 -9.16 9.81
CA LYS A 23 -3.09 -10.50 10.42
C LYS A 23 -4.43 -10.80 11.11
N TYR A 24 -4.98 -9.84 11.85
CA TYR A 24 -6.18 -10.07 12.67
C TYR A 24 -7.47 -9.62 11.98
N ILE A 25 -7.40 -8.59 11.13
CA ILE A 25 -8.57 -8.07 10.42
C ILE A 25 -8.85 -8.88 9.17
N ALA A 26 -7.83 -9.29 8.38
CA ALA A 26 -8.08 -9.99 7.13
C ALA A 26 -8.86 -11.31 7.29
N PRO A 27 -8.59 -12.18 8.29
CA PRO A 27 -9.39 -13.38 8.52
C PRO A 27 -10.84 -13.09 8.96
N SER A 28 -11.08 -11.93 9.57
CA SER A 28 -12.40 -11.49 10.03
C SER A 28 -13.27 -10.93 8.90
N PHE A 29 -12.68 -10.65 7.74
CA PHE A 29 -13.38 -10.24 6.53
C PHE A 29 -13.46 -11.42 5.56
N PRO A 30 -14.55 -12.21 5.58
CA PRO A 30 -14.74 -13.26 4.58
C PRO A 30 -14.96 -12.60 3.23
N ILE A 31 -13.93 -12.61 2.37
CA ILE A 31 -14.02 -12.12 0.99
C ILE A 31 -14.62 -13.25 0.14
N PRO A 32 -15.84 -13.09 -0.41
CA PRO A 32 -16.42 -14.10 -1.27
C PRO A 32 -15.57 -14.29 -2.54
N ALA A 33 -15.37 -15.54 -2.96
CA ALA A 33 -14.60 -15.89 -4.15
C ALA A 33 -15.38 -15.61 -5.45
N THR A 34 -15.77 -14.35 -5.66
CA THR A 34 -16.46 -13.90 -6.89
C THR A 34 -15.44 -13.39 -7.91
N ALA A 35 -15.81 -13.49 -9.20
CA ALA A 35 -14.98 -12.98 -10.29
C ALA A 35 -14.65 -11.48 -10.13
N THR A 36 -15.60 -10.69 -9.62
CA THR A 36 -15.41 -9.25 -9.36
C THR A 36 -14.34 -8.99 -8.31
N ASN A 37 -14.38 -9.71 -7.18
CA ASN A 37 -13.39 -9.52 -6.10
C ASN A 37 -11.98 -9.93 -6.57
N ALA A 38 -11.88 -11.05 -7.29
CA ALA A 38 -10.63 -11.49 -7.89
C ALA A 38 -10.07 -10.45 -8.87
N LEU A 39 -10.92 -9.90 -9.75
CA LEU A 39 -10.54 -8.88 -10.72
C LEU A 39 -10.06 -7.60 -10.01
N ILE A 40 -10.73 -7.15 -8.95
CA ILE A 40 -10.32 -5.97 -8.17
C ILE A 40 -8.95 -6.19 -7.52
N ILE A 41 -8.73 -7.34 -6.86
CA ILE A 41 -7.45 -7.66 -6.20
C ILE A 41 -6.30 -7.73 -7.21
N VAL A 42 -6.54 -8.28 -8.41
CA VAL A 42 -5.52 -8.40 -9.46
C VAL A 42 -5.25 -7.07 -10.16
N LEU A 43 -6.27 -6.25 -10.42
CA LEU A 43 -6.10 -4.98 -11.15
C LEU A 43 -5.65 -3.82 -10.25
N LEU A 44 -5.95 -3.83 -8.95
CA LEU A 44 -5.61 -2.75 -8.03
C LEU A 44 -4.12 -2.38 -8.06
N PRO A 45 -3.16 -3.32 -7.94
CA PRO A 45 -1.74 -3.00 -8.00
C PRO A 45 -1.35 -2.29 -9.29
N THR A 46 -1.90 -2.71 -10.43
CA THR A 46 -1.66 -2.11 -11.74
C THR A 46 -2.22 -0.69 -11.81
N VAL A 47 -3.43 -0.46 -11.29
CA VAL A 47 -4.05 0.87 -11.25
C VAL A 47 -3.25 1.81 -10.35
N ILE A 48 -2.81 1.35 -9.18
CA ILE A 48 -1.96 2.13 -8.27
C ILE A 48 -0.66 2.53 -8.96
N LEU A 49 0.00 1.59 -9.64
CA LEU A 49 1.22 1.88 -10.40
C LEU A 49 0.95 2.86 -11.54
N ALA A 50 -0.14 2.70 -12.29
CA ALA A 50 -0.52 3.61 -13.37
C ALA A 50 -0.73 5.05 -12.85
N ILE A 51 -1.39 5.21 -11.70
CA ILE A 51 -1.58 6.52 -11.05
C ILE A 51 -0.22 7.09 -10.61
N ALA A 52 0.63 6.29 -9.97
CA ALA A 52 1.96 6.73 -9.54
C ALA A 52 2.83 7.17 -10.73
N PHE A 53 2.80 6.42 -11.85
CA PHE A 53 3.49 6.78 -13.09
C PHE A 53 2.92 8.06 -13.70
N PHE A 54 1.59 8.20 -13.72
CA PHE A 54 0.95 9.40 -14.25
C PHE A 54 1.33 10.65 -13.46
N TRP A 55 1.32 10.56 -12.13
CA TRP A 55 1.76 11.66 -11.27
C TRP A 55 3.24 12.00 -11.49
N ARG A 56 4.10 10.97 -11.59
CA ARG A 56 5.51 11.16 -11.93
C ARG A 56 5.70 11.84 -13.29
N PHE A 57 4.89 11.48 -14.29
CA PHE A 57 4.95 12.06 -15.63
C PHE A 57 4.52 13.53 -15.64
N GLN A 58 3.53 13.92 -14.84
CA GLN A 58 3.14 15.31 -14.70
C GLN A 58 4.23 16.15 -14.02
N GLY A 59 4.83 15.66 -12.94
CA GLY A 59 5.91 16.37 -12.24
C GLY A 59 7.22 16.52 -13.05
N GLN A 60 7.42 15.69 -14.08
CA GLN A 60 8.56 15.82 -15.01
C GLN A 60 8.34 16.87 -16.10
N LYS A 61 7.10 17.34 -16.32
CA LYS A 61 6.79 18.38 -17.31
C LYS A 61 7.00 19.81 -16.79
N GLU A 62 7.23 19.98 -15.49
CA GLU A 62 7.36 21.28 -14.82
C GLU A 62 8.82 21.68 -14.50
N ASN A 63 9.82 20.92 -14.96
CA ASN A 63 11.25 21.24 -14.84
C ASN A 63 11.90 21.47 -16.20
#